data_AF-A0A4R7NQJ7-F1
#
_entry.id   AF-A0A4R7NQJ7-F1
#
_cell.length_a   1.000
_cell.length_b   1.000
_cell.length_c   1.000
_cell.angle_alpha   90.00
_cell.angle_beta   90.00
_cell.angle_gamma   90.00
#
_symmetry.space_group_name_H-M   'P 1'
#
loop_
_entity.id
_entity.type
_entity.pdbx_description
1 polymer ?
#
loop_
_entity_poly.entity_id
_entity_poly.type
_entity_poly.pdbx_seq_one_letter_code
_entity_poly.pdbx_strand_id
1 'polypeptide(L)'
;MTDPLSPESVVPVRMLDAQALPGLFAARGLEIVRVADDADIPGSYWGAPEAGLIENRLYLRADTPVHSALHEGSHFLCMDADRRARLHTDAGGTDVEEHAVCYLQCCLADQLAGYSRARCFADMDAWGYTFILGSAHAWFERDSEDAQAWLRERGMRLA
;
A
#
# COMPACT_ATOMS: atom_id res chain seq x y z
N MET A 1 -2.69 -25.27 5.95
CA MET A 1 -2.75 -23.92 6.54
C MET A 1 -1.32 -23.42 6.60
N THR A 2 -0.95 -22.51 5.69
CA THR A 2 0.32 -21.78 5.78
C THR A 2 0.25 -20.90 7.03
N ASP A 3 1.28 -20.95 7.86
CA ASP A 3 1.40 -20.02 8.99
C ASP A 3 1.48 -18.59 8.42
N PRO A 4 0.52 -17.68 8.70
CA PRO A 4 0.58 -16.29 8.23
C PRO A 4 1.75 -15.50 8.83
N LEU A 5 2.49 -16.11 9.77
CA LEU A 5 3.73 -15.59 10.32
C LEU A 5 4.97 -16.20 9.67
N SER A 6 4.82 -17.08 8.66
CA SER A 6 5.97 -17.57 7.91
C SER A 6 6.61 -16.43 7.10
N PRO A 7 7.94 -16.43 6.93
CA PRO A 7 8.64 -15.39 6.18
C PRO A 7 8.30 -15.37 4.67
N GLU A 8 7.61 -16.40 4.18
CA GLU A 8 7.15 -16.52 2.79
C GLU A 8 5.67 -16.13 2.64
N SER A 9 5.02 -15.68 3.71
CA SER A 9 3.61 -15.29 3.72
C SER A 9 3.45 -13.80 4.02
N VAL A 10 2.52 -13.15 3.32
CA VAL A 10 2.17 -11.75 3.55
C VAL A 10 1.05 -11.63 4.59
N VAL A 11 1.07 -10.58 5.42
CA VAL A 11 0.03 -10.37 6.44
C VAL A 11 -1.26 -9.94 5.77
N PRO A 12 -2.39 -10.66 5.94
CA PRO A 12 -3.67 -10.22 5.42
C PRO A 12 -4.33 -9.22 6.39
N VAL A 13 -5.16 -8.31 5.86
CA VAL A 13 -5.82 -7.24 6.62
C VAL A 13 -6.73 -7.75 7.75
N ARG A 14 -7.21 -9.00 7.71
CA ARG A 14 -7.96 -9.63 8.81
C ARG A 14 -7.15 -9.81 10.10
N MET A 15 -5.82 -9.73 10.03
CA MET A 15 -4.93 -9.84 11.19
C MET A 15 -4.75 -8.50 11.91
N LEU A 16 -5.22 -7.40 11.33
CA LEU A 16 -5.20 -6.08 11.95
C LEU A 16 -6.50 -5.82 12.72
N ASP A 17 -6.44 -4.85 13.64
CA ASP A 17 -7.65 -4.26 14.18
C ASP A 17 -8.49 -3.65 13.05
N ALA A 18 -9.82 -3.81 13.12
CA ALA A 18 -10.73 -3.37 12.06
C ALA A 18 -10.65 -1.87 11.78
N GLN A 19 -10.23 -1.06 12.76
CA GLN A 19 -10.07 0.40 12.67
C GLN A 19 -8.65 0.84 12.29
N ALA A 20 -7.67 -0.07 12.18
CA ALA A 20 -6.29 0.30 11.88
C ALA A 20 -6.17 1.08 10.54
N LEU A 21 -6.71 0.51 9.46
CA LEU A 21 -6.69 1.15 8.14
C LEU A 21 -7.65 2.35 8.05
N PRO A 22 -8.93 2.28 8.49
CA PRO A 22 -9.79 3.45 8.54
C PRO A 22 -9.19 4.63 9.31
N GLY A 23 -8.61 4.36 10.49
CA GLY A 23 -7.98 5.39 11.33
C GLY A 23 -6.76 6.04 10.69
N LEU A 24 -5.96 5.26 9.94
CA LEU A 24 -4.83 5.79 9.19
C LEU A 24 -5.26 6.73 8.05
N PHE A 25 -6.35 6.40 7.35
CA PHE A 25 -6.70 7.06 6.09
C PHE A 25 -7.84 8.10 6.19
N ALA A 26 -8.66 8.07 7.23
CA ALA A 26 -9.84 8.94 7.37
C ALA A 26 -9.51 10.43 7.24
N ALA A 27 -8.46 10.91 7.91
CA ALA A 27 -8.04 12.32 7.85
C ALA A 27 -7.51 12.74 6.47
N ARG A 28 -7.22 11.78 5.59
CA ARG A 28 -6.69 11.97 4.24
C ARG A 28 -7.78 11.84 3.16
N GLY A 29 -9.02 11.52 3.54
CA GLY A 29 -10.17 11.45 2.65
C GLY A 29 -10.32 10.13 1.86
N LEU A 30 -9.56 9.09 2.22
CA LEU A 30 -9.68 7.76 1.64
C LEU A 30 -10.59 6.88 2.52
N GLU A 31 -11.64 6.33 1.91
CA GLU A 31 -12.63 5.46 2.53
C GLU A 31 -12.22 3.99 2.37
N ILE A 32 -12.32 3.21 3.45
CA ILE A 32 -12.09 1.76 3.41
C ILE A 32 -13.41 1.03 3.18
N VAL A 33 -13.49 0.25 2.10
CA VAL A 33 -14.66 -0.57 1.76
C VAL A 33 -14.29 -2.04 1.86
N ARG A 34 -14.99 -2.80 2.71
CA ARG A 34 -14.77 -4.24 2.85
C ARG A 34 -15.75 -5.01 1.96
N VAL A 35 -15.23 -5.97 1.19
CA VAL A 35 -16.03 -6.91 0.38
C VAL A 35 -16.14 -8.26 1.07
N ALA A 36 -17.11 -9.08 0.65
CA ALA A 36 -17.29 -10.43 1.15
C ALA A 36 -16.14 -11.36 0.72
N ASP A 37 -15.91 -12.44 1.46
CA ASP A 37 -14.79 -13.37 1.24
C ASP A 37 -14.87 -14.12 -0.12
N ASP A 38 -16.06 -14.20 -0.71
CA ASP A 38 -16.32 -14.82 -2.01
C ASP A 38 -16.48 -13.80 -3.15
N ALA A 39 -16.39 -12.49 -2.85
CA ALA A 39 -16.50 -11.43 -3.83
C ALA A 39 -15.15 -11.12 -4.50
N ASP A 40 -15.22 -10.65 -5.74
CA ASP A 40 -14.10 -9.95 -6.39
C ASP A 40 -13.82 -8.63 -5.66
N ILE A 41 -12.61 -8.09 -5.83
CA ILE A 41 -12.20 -6.81 -5.25
C ILE A 41 -12.31 -5.73 -6.35
N PRO A 42 -13.31 -4.83 -6.29
CA PRO A 42 -13.46 -3.76 -7.29
C PRO A 42 -12.25 -2.85 -7.33
N GLY A 43 -11.80 -2.49 -8.53
CA GLY A 43 -10.67 -1.58 -8.68
C GLY A 43 -9.31 -2.23 -8.53
N SER A 44 -9.22 -3.55 -8.30
CA SER A 44 -7.93 -4.25 -8.27
C SER A 44 -7.41 -4.42 -9.70
N TYR A 45 -6.11 -4.20 -9.89
CA TYR A 45 -5.45 -4.29 -11.19
C TYR A 45 -5.12 -5.75 -11.55
N TRP A 46 -4.59 -6.51 -10.58
CA TRP A 46 -4.22 -7.93 -10.75
C TRP A 46 -5.31 -8.92 -10.30
N GLY A 47 -6.41 -8.41 -9.74
CA GLY A 47 -7.46 -9.21 -9.13
C GLY A 47 -7.10 -9.66 -7.71
N ALA A 48 -8.04 -10.36 -7.07
CA ALA A 48 -7.87 -10.75 -5.68
C ALA A 48 -6.66 -11.68 -5.47
N PRO A 49 -5.89 -11.51 -4.39
CA PRO A 49 -6.25 -10.76 -3.19
C PRO A 49 -5.75 -9.30 -3.16
N GLU A 50 -5.22 -8.77 -4.27
CA GLU A 50 -4.76 -7.38 -4.30
C GLU A 50 -5.90 -6.40 -3.95
N ALA A 51 -5.58 -5.36 -3.19
CA ALA A 51 -6.47 -4.25 -2.92
C ALA A 51 -6.90 -3.57 -4.23
N GLY A 52 -8.07 -2.95 -4.21
CA GLY A 52 -8.57 -2.21 -5.36
C GLY A 52 -8.86 -0.76 -5.04
N LEU A 53 -8.63 0.13 -6.00
CA LEU A 53 -8.80 1.56 -5.81
C LEU A 53 -9.69 2.16 -6.90
N ILE A 54 -10.79 2.79 -6.46
CA ILE A 54 -11.70 3.53 -7.33
C ILE A 54 -12.01 4.85 -6.63
N GLU A 55 -11.82 5.96 -7.34
CA GLU A 55 -11.98 7.31 -6.78
C GLU A 55 -11.23 7.48 -5.44
N ASN A 56 -11.96 7.61 -4.34
CA ASN A 56 -11.45 7.72 -2.98
C ASN A 56 -11.84 6.50 -2.10
N ARG A 57 -12.13 5.35 -2.72
CA ARG A 57 -12.52 4.12 -2.04
C ARG A 57 -11.48 3.04 -2.27
N LEU A 58 -10.94 2.54 -1.18
CA LEU A 58 -10.02 1.41 -1.12
C LEU A 58 -10.79 0.14 -0.75
N TYR A 59 -10.93 -0.76 -1.71
CA TYR A 59 -11.64 -2.02 -1.58
C TYR A 59 -10.71 -3.12 -1.09
N LEU A 60 -11.13 -3.82 -0.04
CA LEU A 60 -10.36 -4.86 0.62
C LEU A 60 -11.22 -6.09 0.90
N ARG A 61 -10.68 -7.28 0.66
CA ARG A 61 -11.21 -8.54 1.17
C ARG A 61 -10.44 -8.96 2.41
N ALA A 62 -10.96 -9.89 3.20
CA ALA A 62 -10.31 -10.30 4.45
C ALA A 62 -8.90 -10.89 4.24
N ASP A 63 -8.60 -11.42 3.06
CA ASP A 63 -7.29 -11.95 2.64
C ASP A 63 -6.40 -10.95 1.92
N THR A 64 -6.85 -9.72 1.69
CA THR A 64 -6.04 -8.69 1.06
C THR A 64 -4.76 -8.44 1.88
N PRO A 65 -3.57 -8.45 1.27
CA PRO A 65 -2.32 -8.15 1.98
C PRO A 65 -2.31 -6.71 2.50
N VAL A 66 -1.76 -6.50 3.70
CA VAL A 66 -1.65 -5.17 4.31
C VAL A 66 -0.77 -4.26 3.45
N HIS A 67 0.36 -4.75 2.94
CA HIS A 67 1.21 -3.95 2.05
C HIS A 67 0.46 -3.52 0.78
N SER A 68 -0.42 -4.36 0.21
CA SER A 68 -1.22 -4.03 -0.97
C SER A 68 -2.23 -2.92 -0.64
N ALA A 69 -2.89 -2.98 0.52
CA ALA A 69 -3.76 -1.89 0.98
C ALA A 69 -2.99 -0.57 1.18
N LEU A 70 -1.77 -0.64 1.72
CA LEU A 70 -0.91 0.53 1.89
C LEU A 70 -0.38 1.07 0.56
N HIS A 71 -0.12 0.20 -0.41
CA HIS A 71 0.33 0.56 -1.76
C HIS A 71 -0.74 1.40 -2.48
N GLU A 72 -1.96 0.87 -2.57
CA GLU A 72 -3.10 1.60 -3.15
C GLU A 72 -3.44 2.87 -2.37
N GLY A 73 -3.38 2.81 -1.03
CA GLY A 73 -3.51 4.01 -0.22
C GLY A 73 -2.44 5.06 -0.53
N SER A 74 -1.21 4.64 -0.85
CA SER A 74 -0.11 5.53 -1.21
C SER A 74 -0.28 6.12 -2.61
N HIS A 75 -0.79 5.36 -3.58
CA HIS A 75 -1.24 5.89 -4.87
C HIS A 75 -2.23 7.01 -4.67
N PHE A 76 -3.31 6.77 -3.92
CA PHE A 76 -4.31 7.79 -3.65
C PHE A 76 -3.67 9.08 -3.12
N LEU A 77 -2.76 8.99 -2.14
CA LEU A 77 -2.09 10.17 -1.58
C LEU A 77 -1.17 10.91 -2.57
N CYS A 78 -0.52 10.18 -3.48
CA CYS A 78 0.37 10.75 -4.49
C CYS A 78 -0.37 11.46 -5.62
N MET A 79 -1.60 11.01 -5.94
CA MET A 79 -2.45 11.65 -6.96
C MET A 79 -2.95 13.04 -6.56
N ASP A 80 -3.12 13.90 -7.56
CA ASP A 80 -3.93 15.12 -7.42
C ASP A 80 -5.44 14.80 -7.45
N ALA A 81 -6.26 15.80 -7.13
CA ALA A 81 -7.71 15.65 -7.04
C ALA A 81 -8.35 15.27 -8.38
N ASP A 82 -7.85 15.79 -9.49
CA ASP A 82 -8.41 15.54 -10.83
C ASP A 82 -8.15 14.10 -11.27
N ARG A 83 -6.96 13.55 -10.99
CA ARG A 83 -6.62 12.15 -11.28
C ARG A 83 -7.41 11.21 -10.37
N ARG A 84 -7.53 11.51 -9.07
CA ARG A 84 -8.39 10.74 -8.14
C ARG A 84 -9.83 10.67 -8.64
N ALA A 85 -10.42 11.79 -9.06
CA ALA A 85 -11.82 11.85 -9.46
C ALA A 85 -12.16 11.01 -10.71
N ARG A 86 -11.16 10.61 -11.51
CA ARG A 86 -11.35 9.78 -12.71
C ARG A 86 -10.82 8.35 -12.53
N LEU A 87 -10.27 8.04 -11.36
CA LEU A 87 -9.61 6.77 -11.11
C LEU A 87 -10.62 5.62 -11.08
N HIS A 88 -10.36 4.60 -11.90
CA HIS A 88 -11.05 3.33 -11.88
C HIS A 88 -10.03 2.23 -12.21
N THR A 89 -9.40 1.65 -11.18
CA THR A 89 -8.33 0.64 -11.26
C THR A 89 -6.92 1.16 -11.59
N ASP A 90 -6.71 1.72 -12.78
CA ASP A 90 -5.35 2.10 -13.20
C ASP A 90 -4.97 3.47 -12.63
N ALA A 91 -4.08 3.45 -11.63
CA ALA A 91 -3.54 4.64 -11.00
C ALA A 91 -2.72 5.52 -11.97
N GLY A 92 -2.07 4.88 -12.96
CA GLY A 92 -1.02 5.47 -13.77
C GLY A 92 0.09 6.09 -12.93
N GLY A 93 1.03 6.77 -13.59
CA GLY A 93 2.16 7.39 -12.91
C GLY A 93 3.42 7.34 -13.75
N THR A 94 4.51 7.82 -13.18
CA THR A 94 5.86 7.61 -13.70
C THR A 94 6.58 6.62 -12.80
N ASP A 95 7.65 6.00 -13.29
CA ASP A 95 8.45 5.07 -12.47
C ASP A 95 8.92 5.71 -11.14
N VAL A 96 9.28 7.00 -11.17
CA VAL A 96 9.66 7.75 -9.95
C VAL A 96 8.48 7.94 -8.99
N GLU A 97 7.27 8.13 -9.52
CA GLU A 97 6.07 8.15 -8.69
C GLU A 97 5.79 6.77 -8.07
N GLU A 98 5.99 5.68 -8.81
CA GLU A 98 5.88 4.32 -8.27
C GLU A 98 6.89 4.05 -7.14
N HIS A 99 8.12 4.53 -7.28
CA HIS A 99 9.11 4.48 -6.21
C HIS A 99 8.65 5.29 -4.98
N ALA A 100 8.06 6.47 -5.20
CA ALA A 100 7.48 7.30 -4.15
C ALA A 100 6.30 6.61 -3.43
N VAL A 101 5.43 5.92 -4.17
CA VAL A 101 4.34 5.09 -3.65
C VAL A 101 4.90 3.96 -2.78
N CYS A 102 5.89 3.20 -3.28
CA CYS A 102 6.55 2.15 -2.50
C CYS A 102 7.21 2.68 -1.22
N TYR A 103 7.83 3.87 -1.29
CA TYR A 103 8.48 4.48 -0.13
C TYR A 103 7.44 4.91 0.91
N LEU A 104 6.37 5.56 0.45
CA LEU A 104 5.29 6.04 1.31
C LEU A 104 4.56 4.87 1.99
N GLN A 105 4.37 3.74 1.30
CA GLN A 105 3.75 2.55 1.90
C GLN A 105 4.54 2.07 3.13
N CYS A 106 5.88 2.14 3.06
CA CYS A 106 6.76 1.75 4.17
C CYS A 106 6.69 2.76 5.33
N CYS A 107 6.62 4.06 5.03
CA CYS A 107 6.42 5.11 6.04
C CYS A 107 5.05 4.99 6.74
N LEU A 108 4.00 4.64 6.00
CA LEU A 108 2.65 4.42 6.54
C LEU A 108 2.55 3.14 7.37
N ALA A 109 3.28 2.08 6.98
CA ALA A 109 3.34 0.83 7.74
C ALA A 109 3.83 1.05 9.17
N ASP A 110 4.73 2.00 9.40
CA ASP A 110 5.24 2.34 10.74
C ASP A 110 4.21 3.07 11.62
N GLN A 111 3.20 3.68 11.01
CA GLN A 111 2.11 4.38 11.70
C GLN A 111 0.91 3.47 11.98
N LEU A 112 0.91 2.24 11.45
CA LEU A 112 -0.23 1.33 11.47
C LEU A 112 -0.16 0.39 12.68
N ALA A 113 -1.16 0.48 13.57
CA ALA A 113 -1.25 -0.39 14.74
C ALA A 113 -1.37 -1.87 14.34
N GLY A 114 -0.53 -2.73 14.93
CA GLY A 114 -0.51 -4.18 14.63
C GLY A 114 0.29 -4.55 13.37
N TYR A 115 0.96 -3.58 12.74
CA TYR A 115 1.89 -3.79 11.64
C TYR A 115 3.18 -3.02 11.89
N SER A 116 4.16 -3.15 10.99
CA SER A 116 5.40 -2.39 11.10
C SER A 116 6.07 -2.22 9.75
N ARG A 117 6.94 -1.23 9.65
CA ARG A 117 7.80 -1.04 8.48
C ARG A 117 8.67 -2.26 8.20
N ALA A 118 9.27 -2.84 9.23
CA ALA A 118 10.07 -4.06 9.10
C ALA A 118 9.26 -5.23 8.53
N ARG A 119 7.98 -5.38 8.95
CA ARG A 119 7.10 -6.38 8.36
C ARG A 119 6.70 -6.04 6.93
N CYS A 120 6.47 -4.76 6.62
CA CYS A 120 6.18 -4.30 5.27
C CYS A 120 7.31 -4.68 4.30
N PHE A 121 8.58 -4.51 4.70
CA PHE A 121 9.72 -4.93 3.87
C PHE A 121 9.69 -6.44 3.58
N ALA A 122 9.49 -7.26 4.62
CA ALA A 122 9.40 -8.71 4.45
C ALA A 122 8.22 -9.12 3.55
N ASP A 123 7.05 -8.48 3.73
CA ASP A 123 5.87 -8.77 2.92
C ASP A 123 6.06 -8.34 1.45
N MET A 124 6.73 -7.21 1.18
CA MET A 124 7.09 -6.79 -0.18
C MET A 124 8.02 -7.82 -0.85
N ASP A 125 9.06 -8.25 -0.15
CA ASP A 125 10.01 -9.24 -0.67
C ASP A 125 9.31 -10.59 -0.92
N ALA A 126 8.43 -11.03 -0.01
CA ALA A 126 7.65 -12.27 -0.16
C ALA A 126 6.60 -12.19 -1.28
N TRP A 127 6.02 -11.01 -1.52
CA TRP A 127 5.09 -10.76 -2.62
C TRP A 127 5.77 -10.76 -3.99
N GLY A 128 7.08 -10.49 -4.03
CA GLY A 128 7.89 -10.50 -5.24
C GLY A 128 8.30 -9.12 -5.77
N TYR A 129 8.29 -8.07 -4.92
CA TYR A 129 8.90 -6.79 -5.28
C TYR A 129 10.39 -7.01 -5.58
N THR A 130 10.87 -6.38 -6.64
CA THR A 130 12.27 -6.50 -7.07
C THR A 130 12.94 -5.14 -7.02
N PHE A 131 13.97 -5.01 -6.19
CA PHE A 131 14.78 -3.80 -6.06
C PHE A 131 16.23 -4.07 -6.45
N ILE A 132 16.95 -3.05 -6.93
CA ILE A 132 18.35 -3.16 -7.40
C ILE A 132 19.26 -3.74 -6.30
N LEU A 133 19.04 -3.33 -5.04
CA LEU A 133 19.82 -3.80 -3.89
C LEU A 133 19.34 -5.13 -3.30
N GLY A 134 18.37 -5.80 -3.93
CA GLY A 134 17.94 -7.17 -3.63
C GLY A 134 16.92 -7.34 -2.50
N SER A 135 16.55 -6.27 -1.79
CA SER A 135 15.44 -6.29 -0.82
C SER A 135 14.81 -4.91 -0.64
N ALA A 136 13.54 -4.89 -0.24
CA ALA A 136 12.80 -3.67 0.08
C ALA A 136 13.50 -2.86 1.19
N HIS A 137 14.04 -3.55 2.21
CA HIS A 137 14.80 -2.91 3.29
C HIS A 137 16.05 -2.20 2.77
N ALA A 138 16.88 -2.90 1.98
CA ALA A 138 18.12 -2.35 1.45
C ALA A 138 17.87 -1.16 0.52
N TRP A 139 16.82 -1.23 -0.29
CA TRP A 139 16.36 -0.15 -1.15
C TRP A 139 15.89 1.07 -0.36
N PHE A 140 14.99 0.86 0.61
CA PHE A 140 14.44 1.94 1.43
C PHE A 140 15.53 2.76 2.12
N GLU A 141 16.56 2.09 2.66
CA GLU A 141 17.65 2.75 3.37
C GLU A 141 18.71 3.42 2.49
N ARG A 142 18.93 2.94 1.25
CA ARG A 142 20.16 3.28 0.48
C ARG A 142 19.96 3.58 -1.01
N ASP A 143 18.74 3.49 -1.53
CA ASP A 143 18.45 3.63 -2.96
C ASP A 143 17.03 4.18 -3.19
N SER A 144 16.61 5.12 -2.34
CA SER A 144 15.26 5.71 -2.37
C SER A 144 15.26 7.24 -2.44
N GLU A 145 16.39 7.84 -2.80
CA GLU A 145 16.58 9.29 -2.84
C GLU A 145 15.63 9.99 -3.82
N ASP A 146 15.33 9.34 -4.95
CA ASP A 146 14.41 9.83 -5.98
C ASP A 146 12.96 9.84 -5.47
N ALA A 147 12.52 8.75 -4.85
CA ALA A 147 11.22 8.61 -4.19
C ALA A 147 11.03 9.70 -3.13
N GLN A 148 12.03 9.86 -2.25
CA GLN A 148 11.98 10.88 -1.20
C GLN A 148 11.98 12.30 -1.77
N ALA A 149 12.76 12.57 -2.81
CA ALA A 149 12.78 13.88 -3.47
C ALA A 149 11.41 14.22 -4.06
N TRP A 150 10.81 13.28 -4.78
CA TRP A 150 9.48 13.42 -5.38
C TRP A 150 8.40 13.71 -4.33
N LEU A 151 8.41 12.98 -3.20
CA LEU A 151 7.47 13.20 -2.10
C LEU A 151 7.65 14.60 -1.47
N ARG A 152 8.90 15.02 -1.24
CA ARG A 152 9.24 16.33 -0.66
C ARG A 152 8.82 17.49 -1.56
N GLU A 153 9.03 17.38 -2.87
CA GLU A 153 8.63 18.40 -3.85
C GLU A 153 7.12 18.64 -3.86
N ARG A 154 6.34 17.61 -3.51
CA ARG A 154 4.87 17.68 -3.39
C ARG A 154 4.37 18.03 -1.99
N GLY A 155 5.28 18.44 -1.10
CA GLY A 155 4.95 18.88 0.25
C GLY A 155 4.51 17.75 1.19
N MET A 156 4.74 16.48 0.81
CA MET A 156 4.45 15.35 1.69
C MET A 156 5.51 15.27 2.78
N ARG A 157 5.05 15.32 4.04
CA ARG A 157 5.91 15.14 5.20
C ARG A 157 6.15 13.65 5.39
N LEU A 158 7.40 13.26 5.23
CA LEU A 158 7.89 11.93 5.61
C LEU A 158 8.05 11.96 7.13
N ALA A 159 7.36 11.06 7.83
CA ALA A 159 7.44 10.91 9.28
C ALA A 159 8.79 10.31 9.70
#